data_AF-A0A377US43-F1
#
_entry.id   AF-A0A377US43-F1
#
_cell.length_a   1.000
_cell.length_b   1.000
_cell.length_c   1.000
_cell.angle_alpha   90.00
_cell.angle_beta   90.00
_cell.angle_gamma   90.00
#
_symmetry.space_group_name_H-M   'P 1'
#
loop_
_entity.id
_entity.type
_entity.pdbx_description
1 polymer ?
#
loop_
_entity_poly.entity_id
_entity_poly.type
_entity_poly.pdbx_seq_one_letter_code
_entity_poly.pdbx_strand_id
1 'polypeptide(L)' 'MTSLAFIAGVLPLAIATGAGANSRVAIGTGIIGGTLTATLLAVFFVPLFFVLVKRLFTRQRPSQE' A
#
# COMPACT_ATOMS: atom_id res chain seq x y z
N MET A 1 -4.56 10.76 4.58
CA MET A 1 -5.20 11.68 3.60
C MET A 1 -5.18 11.10 2.19
N THR A 2 -4.03 10.58 1.72
CA THR A 2 -3.88 10.00 0.37
C THR A 2 -4.70 8.74 0.13
N SER A 3 -4.66 7.76 1.04
CA SER A 3 -5.30 6.44 0.84
C SER A 3 -6.83 6.53 0.73
N LEU A 4 -7.47 7.38 1.54
CA LEU A 4 -8.93 7.57 1.52
C LEU A 4 -9.39 8.28 0.25
N ALA A 5 -8.68 9.31 -0.19
CA ALA A 5 -8.96 10.00 -1.44
C ALA A 5 -8.81 9.06 -2.65
N PHE A 6 -7.79 8.19 -2.62
CA PHE A 6 -7.59 7.17 -3.64
C PHE A 6 -8.75 6.16 -3.66
N ILE A 7 -9.13 5.60 -2.49
CA ILE A 7 -10.26 4.67 -2.37
C ILE A 7 -11.56 5.29 -2.88
N ALA A 8 -11.84 6.55 -2.56
CA ALA A 8 -13.00 7.27 -3.07
C ALA A 8 -12.97 7.43 -4.59
N GLY A 9 -11.79 7.63 -5.19
CA GLY A 9 -11.60 7.72 -6.64
C GLY A 9 -11.81 6.40 -7.39
N VAL A 10 -11.50 5.25 -6.78
CA VAL A 10 -11.75 3.91 -7.38
C VAL A 10 -13.13 3.34 -7.06
N LEU A 11 -13.87 3.94 -6.12
CA LEU A 11 -15.21 3.49 -5.73
C LEU A 11 -16.18 3.36 -6.92
N PRO A 12 -16.24 4.30 -7.89
CA PRO A 12 -17.11 4.16 -9.07
C PRO A 12 -16.77 2.93 -9.92
N LEU A 13 -15.51 2.49 -9.91
CA LEU A 13 -15.06 1.32 -10.66
C LEU A 13 -15.56 0.02 -10.02
N ALA A 14 -15.65 -0.01 -8.69
CA ALA A 14 -16.16 -1.14 -7.92
C ALA A 14 -17.69 -1.32 -8.02
N ILE A 15 -18.42 -0.28 -8.43
CA ILE A 15 -19.88 -0.30 -8.63
C ILE A 15 -20.30 -0.11 -10.10
N ALA A 16 -19.34 -0.14 -11.03
CA ALA A 16 -19.59 0.12 -12.44
C ALA A 16 -20.48 -0.97 -13.06
N THR A 17 -21.49 -0.55 -13.81
CA THR A 17 -22.39 -1.42 -14.59
C THR A 17 -22.23 -1.19 -16.10
N GLY A 18 -22.56 -2.18 -16.92
CA GLY A 18 -22.47 -2.11 -18.39
C GLY A 18 -21.36 -2.97 -19.00
N ALA A 19 -20.94 -2.65 -20.22
CA ALA A 19 -19.94 -3.43 -20.94
C ALA A 19 -18.58 -3.43 -20.22
N GLY A 20 -18.06 -4.63 -19.93
CA GLY A 20 -16.83 -4.80 -19.17
C GLY A 20 -16.96 -4.46 -17.68
N ALA A 21 -18.18 -4.38 -17.14
CA ALA A 21 -18.43 -4.14 -15.71
C ALA A 21 -17.68 -5.13 -14.81
N ASN A 22 -17.73 -6.43 -15.13
CA ASN A 22 -17.04 -7.46 -14.33
C ASN A 22 -15.53 -7.20 -14.21
N SER A 23 -14.88 -6.75 -15.30
CA SER A 23 -13.46 -6.41 -15.26
C SER A 23 -13.18 -5.16 -14.40
N ARG A 24 -14.04 -4.14 -14.50
CA ARG A 24 -13.92 -2.90 -13.71
C ARG A 24 -14.14 -3.17 -12.22
N VAL A 25 -15.17 -3.95 -11.89
CA VAL A 25 -15.49 -4.34 -10.51
C VAL A 25 -14.36 -5.20 -9.92
N ALA A 26 -13.82 -6.16 -10.68
CA ALA A 26 -12.67 -6.97 -10.25
C ALA A 26 -11.44 -6.11 -9.94
N ILE A 27 -11.13 -5.14 -10.81
CA ILE A 27 -10.03 -4.20 -10.58
C ILE A 27 -10.33 -3.31 -9.37
N GLY A 28 -11.52 -2.73 -9.29
CA GLY A 28 -11.92 -1.82 -8.21
C GLY A 28 -11.87 -2.48 -6.83
N THR A 29 -12.45 -3.68 -6.70
CA THR A 29 -12.42 -4.46 -5.45
C THR A 29 -10.99 -4.84 -5.05
N GLY A 30 -10.16 -5.28 -6.00
CA GLY A 30 -8.75 -5.59 -5.75
C GLY A 30 -7.95 -4.38 -5.25
N ILE A 31 -8.15 -3.21 -5.86
CA ILE A 31 -7.46 -1.98 -5.46
C ILE A 31 -7.92 -1.51 -4.07
N ILE A 32 -9.23 -1.54 -3.79
CA ILE A 32 -9.77 -1.10 -2.49
C ILE A 32 -9.24 -2.00 -1.37
N GLY A 33 -9.33 -3.32 -1.53
CA GLY A 33 -8.81 -4.28 -0.55
C GLY A 33 -7.29 -4.19 -0.39
N GLY A 34 -6.56 -4.07 -1.50
CA GLY A 34 -5.11 -3.91 -1.50
C GLY A 34 -4.66 -2.63 -0.81
N THR A 35 -5.33 -1.51 -1.05
CA THR A 35 -4.99 -0.22 -0.43
C THR A 35 -5.27 -0.22 1.06
N LEU A 36 -6.38 -0.82 1.51
CA LEU A 36 -6.69 -0.96 2.93
C LEU A 36 -5.64 -1.83 3.64
N THR A 37 -5.36 -3.00 3.07
CA THR A 37 -4.37 -3.94 3.63
C THR A 37 -2.97 -3.33 3.66
N ALA A 38 -2.56 -2.70 2.56
CA ALA A 38 -1.28 -2.01 2.47
C ALA A 38 -1.18 -0.84 3.46
N THR A 39 -2.24 -0.06 3.66
CA THR A 39 -2.22 1.04 4.63
C THR A 39 -2.04 0.50 6.05
N LEU A 40 -2.76 -0.56 6.42
CA LEU A 40 -2.64 -1.18 7.74
C LEU A 40 -1.25 -1.78 7.96
N LEU A 41 -0.74 -2.57 7.01
CA LEU A 41 0.55 -3.23 7.15
C LEU A 41 1.71 -2.24 7.05
N ALA A 42 1.70 -1.32 6.07
CA ALA A 42 2.82 -0.42 5.81
C ALA A 42 3.11 0.50 7.01
N VAL A 43 2.09 0.95 7.75
CA VAL A 43 2.28 1.79 8.95
C VAL A 43 3.19 1.11 9.98
N PHE A 44 3.12 -0.21 10.13
CA PHE A 44 3.97 -0.96 11.05
C PHE A 44 5.25 -1.48 10.40
N PHE A 45 5.13 -2.04 9.19
CA PHE A 45 6.23 -2.74 8.54
C PHE A 45 7.26 -1.79 7.92
N VAL A 46 6.86 -0.63 7.40
CA VAL A 46 7.81 0.34 6.83
C VAL A 46 8.84 0.82 7.87
N PRO A 47 8.45 1.31 9.07
CA PRO A 47 9.43 1.72 10.08
C PRO A 47 10.22 0.53 10.64
N LEU A 48 9.59 -0.64 10.79
CA LEU A 48 10.27 -1.87 11.20
C LEU A 48 11.39 -2.24 10.22
N PHE A 49 11.08 -2.31 8.93
CA PHE A 49 12.06 -2.62 7.89
C PHE A 49 13.12 -1.54 7.78
N PHE A 50 12.76 -0.27 7.92
CA PHE A 50 13.73 0.82 7.96
C PHE A 50 14.77 0.62 9.07
N VAL A 51 14.33 0.31 10.30
CA VAL A 51 15.24 0.06 11.42
C VAL A 51 16.04 -1.22 11.22
N LEU A 52 15.43 -2.29 10.71
CA LEU A 52 16.11 -3.56 10.45
C LEU A 52 17.25 -3.39 9.43
N VAL A 53 16.94 -2.77 8.28
CA VAL A 53 17.92 -2.46 7.24
C VAL A 53 18.97 -1.50 7.80
N LYS A 54 18.58 -0.41 8.46
CA LYS A 54 19.53 0.53 9.07
C LYS A 54 20.47 -0.18 10.03
N ARG A 55 19.99 -1.08 10.90
CA ARG A 55 20.84 -1.84 11.84
C ARG A 55 21.80 -2.80 11.13
N LEU A 56 21.33 -3.50 10.09
CA LEU A 56 22.18 -4.41 9.31
C LEU A 56 23.32 -3.66 8.61
N PHE A 57 23.04 -2.52 7.99
CA PHE A 57 24.03 -1.75 7.22
C PHE A 57 24.86 -0.78 8.08
N THR A 58 24.35 -0.26 9.19
CA THR A 58 25.11 0.64 10.10
C THR A 58 26.16 -0.15 10.90
N ARG A 59 25.93 -1.43 11.18
CA ARG A 59 26.90 -2.28 11.88
C ARG A 59 28.18 -2.56 11.05
N GLN A 60 28.19 -2.21 9.77
CA GLN A 60 29.35 -2.36 8.88
C GLN A 60 30.20 -1.09 8.72
N ARG A 61 29.85 0.03 9.38
CA ARG A 61 30.83 1.12 9.54
C ARG A 61 31.57 0.88 10.86
N PRO A 62 32.79 0.30 10.83
CA PRO A 62 33.67 0.44 11.98
C PRO A 62 33.82 1.94 12.23
N SER A 63 33.81 2.31 13.51
CA SER A 63 34.13 3.65 13.98
C SER A 63 35.29 4.20 13.17
N GLN A 64 34.98 5.10 12.22
CA GLN A 64 36.00 5.99 11.66
C GLN A 64 36.10 7.10 12.69
N GLU A 65 37.00 6.87 13.65
CA GLU A 65 37.57 7.92 14.51
C GLU A 65 38.25 9.01 13.67
#